data_AF-D3Q714-F1
#
_entry.id   AF-D3Q714-F1
#
_cell.length_a   1.000
_cell.length_b   1.000
_cell.length_c   1.000
_cell.angle_alpha   90.00
_cell.angle_beta   90.00
_cell.angle_gamma   90.00
#
_symmetry.space_group_name_H-M   'P 1'
#
loop_
_entity.id
_entity.type
_entity.pdbx_description
1 polymer ?
#
loop_
_entity_poly.entity_id
_entity_poly.type
_entity_poly.pdbx_seq_one_letter_code
_entity_poly.pdbx_strand_id
1 'polypeptide(L)' 'MNEIRDWQVSVALPIEASGYSEAVAQFWEYVRTLGPEELPAFVAPSGHELDMKAYVAGAETDLDPEED' A
#
# COMPACT_ATOMS: atom_id res chain seq x y z
N MET A 1 6.24 -2.27 28.96
CA MET A 1 6.02 -1.14 28.03
C MET A 1 6.01 -1.75 26.64
N ASN A 2 5.00 -1.51 25.81
CA ASN A 2 5.08 -1.91 24.41
C ASN A 2 6.24 -1.14 23.77
N GLU A 3 7.09 -1.85 23.03
CA GLU A 3 8.13 -1.26 22.21
C GLU A 3 7.48 -0.42 21.10
N ILE A 4 7.83 0.87 21.00
CA ILE A 4 7.43 1.70 19.86
C ILE A 4 8.31 1.26 18.70
N ARG A 5 7.67 0.88 17.59
CA ARG A 5 8.33 0.42 16.37
C ARG A 5 7.96 1.33 15.22
N ASP A 6 8.92 1.61 14.36
CA ASP A 6 8.70 2.32 13.10
C ASP A 6 8.14 1.36 12.06
N TRP A 7 7.14 1.82 11.32
CA TRP A 7 6.43 1.05 10.30
C TRP A 7 6.59 1.72 8.95
N GLN A 8 6.86 0.92 7.92
CA GLN A 8 6.74 1.34 6.53
C GLN A 8 5.34 1.00 6.04
N VAL A 9 4.65 2.00 5.49
CA VAL A 9 3.31 1.86 4.92
C VAL A 9 3.35 2.38 3.49
N SER A 10 2.92 1.57 2.54
CA SER A 10 2.86 1.92 1.12
C SER A 10 1.54 1.46 0.49
N VAL A 11 1.19 2.02 -0.66
CA VAL A 11 0.12 1.52 -1.52
C VAL A 11 0.74 1.12 -2.86
N ALA A 12 0.34 -0.02 -3.41
CA ALA A 12 0.76 -0.43 -4.74
C ALA A 12 -0.31 -0.02 -5.74
N LEU A 13 0.06 0.85 -6.69
CA LEU A 13 -0.85 1.38 -7.71
C LEU A 13 -0.27 1.16 -9.11
N PRO A 14 -1.07 0.70 -10.09
CA PRO A 14 -0.63 0.54 -11.47
C PRO A 14 -0.58 1.90 -12.19
N ILE A 15 0.40 2.72 -11.81
CA ILE A 15 0.56 4.07 -12.39
C ILE A 15 1.34 3.97 -13.71
N GLU A 16 0.72 4.42 -14.80
CA GLU A 16 1.34 4.54 -16.11
C GLU A 16 1.50 6.03 -16.47
N ALA A 17 2.73 6.53 -16.45
CA ALA A 17 3.01 7.95 -16.63
C ALA A 17 4.28 8.20 -17.46
N SER A 18 4.29 9.29 -18.20
CA SER A 18 5.42 9.73 -19.03
C SER A 18 6.56 10.38 -18.23
N GLY A 19 6.32 10.72 -16.96
CA GLY A 19 7.31 11.29 -16.07
C GLY A 19 6.83 11.47 -14.63
N TYR A 20 7.75 11.91 -13.76
CA TYR A 20 7.52 11.95 -12.31
C TYR A 20 6.32 12.81 -11.89
N SER A 21 6.15 13.99 -12.49
CA SER A 21 5.05 14.89 -12.13
C SER A 21 3.68 14.27 -12.45
N GLU A 22 3.57 13.58 -13.57
CA GLU A 22 2.35 12.87 -13.97
C GLU A 22 2.09 11.67 -13.07
N ALA A 23 3.13 10.91 -12.73
CA ALA A 23 3.01 9.77 -11.82
C ALA A 23 2.48 10.20 -10.44
N VAL A 24 2.99 11.30 -9.89
CA VAL A 24 2.53 11.84 -8.60
C VAL A 24 1.09 12.37 -8.69
N ALA A 25 0.72 13.01 -9.80
CA ALA A 25 -0.66 13.45 -10.00
C ALA A 25 -1.64 12.27 -10.03
N GLN A 26 -1.32 11.21 -10.77
CA GLN A 26 -2.13 10.00 -10.82
C GLN A 26 -2.20 9.29 -9.47
N PHE A 27 -1.09 9.17 -8.74
CA PHE A 27 -1.06 8.63 -7.38
C PHE A 27 -2.11 9.30 -6.49
N TRP A 28 -2.12 10.62 -6.43
CA TRP A 28 -3.07 11.35 -5.58
C TRP A 28 -4.50 11.23 -6.07
N GLU A 29 -4.71 11.10 -7.38
CA GLU A 29 -6.04 10.86 -7.93
C GLU A 29 -6.59 9.48 -7.53
N TYR A 30 -5.78 8.41 -7.59
CA TYR A 30 -6.16 7.08 -7.10
C TYR A 30 -6.50 7.11 -5.61
N VAL A 31 -5.61 7.69 -4.79
CA VAL A 31 -5.83 7.80 -3.33
C VAL A 31 -7.12 8.57 -3.01
N ARG A 32 -7.41 9.65 -3.74
CA ARG A 32 -8.61 10.45 -3.55
C ARG A 32 -9.88 9.73 -3.99
N THR A 33 -9.81 8.92 -5.03
CA THR A 33 -10.98 8.32 -5.70
C THR A 33 -11.38 6.98 -5.09
N LEU A 34 -10.40 6.12 -4.83
CA LEU A 34 -10.61 4.76 -4.32
C LEU A 34 -10.53 4.72 -2.79
N GLY A 35 -9.56 5.44 -2.21
CA GLY A 35 -9.41 5.53 -0.76
C GLY A 35 -9.12 4.20 -0.05
N PRO A 36 -9.17 4.16 1.29
CA PRO A 36 -8.74 3.01 2.09
C PRO A 36 -9.68 1.80 2.02
N GLU A 37 -10.90 1.97 1.50
CA GLU A 37 -11.87 0.87 1.34
C GLU A 37 -11.50 -0.03 0.15
N GLU A 38 -10.85 0.52 -0.87
CA GLU A 38 -10.53 -0.18 -2.11
C GLU A 38 -9.02 -0.35 -2.34
N LEU A 39 -8.19 0.52 -1.75
CA LEU A 39 -6.74 0.45 -1.93
C LEU A 39 -6.07 -0.46 -0.89
N PRO A 40 -5.26 -1.43 -1.33
CA PRO A 40 -4.45 -2.20 -0.41
C PRO A 40 -3.30 -1.37 0.14
N ALA A 41 -3.25 -1.27 1.48
CA ALA A 41 -2.10 -0.76 2.20
C ALA A 41 -1.17 -1.92 2.55
N PHE A 42 0.09 -1.83 2.14
CA PHE A 42 1.13 -2.77 2.51
C PHE A 42 1.89 -2.23 3.71
N VAL A 43 1.99 -3.05 4.76
CA VAL A 43 2.60 -2.67 6.03
C VAL A 43 3.71 -3.65 6.38
N ALA A 44 4.88 -3.12 6.72
CA ALA A 44 6.03 -3.89 7.21
C ALA A 44 6.74 -3.13 8.34
N PRO A 45 7.38 -3.81 9.29
CA PRO A 45 8.31 -3.15 10.20
C PRO A 45 9.48 -2.52 9.42
N SER A 46 9.95 -1.36 9.85
CA SER A 46 11.13 -0.75 9.24
C SER A 46 12.34 -1.70 9.33
N GLY A 47 13.05 -1.90 8.21
CA GLY A 47 14.17 -2.85 8.10
C GLY A 47 13.75 -4.31 7.85
N HIS A 48 12.46 -4.57 7.73
CA HIS A 48 11.85 -5.88 7.45
C HIS A 48 10.87 -5.79 6.29
N GLU A 49 11.21 -5.05 5.24
CA GLU A 49 10.30 -4.69 4.16
C GLU A 49 9.78 -5.90 3.36
N LEU A 50 10.48 -7.04 3.42
CA LEU A 50 10.05 -8.30 2.80
C LEU A 50 8.95 -9.02 3.59
N ASP A 51 8.76 -8.69 4.88
CA ASP A 51 7.72 -9.26 5.75
C ASP A 51 6.37 -8.51 5.57
N MET A 52 6.14 -7.94 4.38
CA MET A 52 4.99 -7.08 4.11
C MET A 52 3.68 -7.85 4.14
N LYS A 53 2.66 -7.22 4.74
CA LYS A 53 1.28 -7.71 4.75
C LYS A 53 0.35 -6.68 4.14
N ALA A 54 -0.65 -7.14 3.40
CA ALA A 54 -1.64 -6.26 2.79
C ALA A 54 -2.90 -6.14 3.66
N TYR A 55 -3.45 -4.92 3.71
CA TYR A 55 -4.67 -4.61 4.43
C TYR A 55 -5.61 -3.81 3.51
N VAL A 56 -6.88 -4.22 3.44
CA VAL A 56 -7.96 -3.50 2.72
C VAL A 56 -9.09 -3.23 3.72
N ALA A 57 -9.61 -2.01 3.77
CA ALA A 57 -10.64 -1.60 4.73
C ALA A 57 -10.29 -1.94 6.22
N GLY A 58 -9.00 -2.00 6.55
CA GLY A 58 -8.50 -2.33 7.88
C GLY A 58 -8.42 -3.83 8.23
N ALA A 59 -8.72 -4.72 7.27
CA ALA A 59 -8.58 -6.17 7.44
C ALA A 59 -7.37 -6.71 6.66
N GLU A 60 -6.60 -7.61 7.28
CA GLU A 60 -5.54 -8.34 6.59
C GLU A 60 -6.17 -9.11 5.42
N THR A 61 -5.62 -8.92 4.22
CA THR A 61 -6.16 -9.47 2.96
C THR A 61 -5.03 -10.16 2.23
N ASP A 62 -5.23 -11.42 1.86
CA ASP A 62 -4.30 -12.09 0.95
C ASP A 62 -4.53 -11.58 -0.47
N LEU A 63 -3.46 -11.18 -1.14
CA LEU A 63 -3.49 -10.66 -2.51
C LEU A 63 -2.73 -11.57 -3.47
N ASP A 64 -2.30 -12.76 -3.04
CA ASP A 64 -1.66 -13.73 -3.91
C ASP A 64 -2.70 -14.29 -4.90
N PRO A 65 -2.58 -13.99 -6.21
CA PRO A 65 -3.51 -14.48 -7.21
C PRO A 65 -3.44 -16.01 -7.42
N GLU A 66 -2.42 -16.70 -6.89
CA GLU A 66 -2.32 -18.17 -6.99
C GLU A 66 -3.07 -18.92 -5.86
N GLU A 67 -3.57 -18.23 -4.84
CA GLU A 67 -4.34 -18.85 -3.74
C GLU A 67 -5.87 -18.84 -3.95
N ASP A 68 -6.37 -18.38 -5.10
CA ASP A 68 -7.81 -18.41 -5.52
C ASP A 68 -8.18 -19.56 -6.47
#